data_AF-A0A537P3N7-F1
#
_entry.id   AF-A0A537P3N7-F1
#
_cell.length_a   1.000
_cell.length_b   1.000
_cell.length_c   1.000
_cell.angle_alpha   90.00
_cell.angle_beta   90.00
_cell.angle_gamma   90.00
#
_symmetry.space_group_name_H-M   'P 1'
#
loop_
_entity.id
_entity.type
_entity.pdbx_description
1 polymer ?
#
loop_
_entity_poly.entity_id
_entity_poly.type
_entity_poly.pdbx_seq_one_letter_code
_entity_poly.pdbx_strand_id
1 'polypeptide(L)'
;MDPQLIAIGMAIGIAVTAPLGPVNLTVIRASLRASMAGGMAAASGSMLGDALFATLAAYGVRWIEDWVHAHSEAIQIVGGLFLIFISPILAAAPICARP
;
A
#
# COMPACT_ATOMS: atom_id res chain seq x y z
N MET A 1 -0.58 -11.76 26.55
CA MET A 1 -0.25 -11.69 25.12
C MET A 1 -1.34 -12.44 24.41
N ASP A 2 -2.28 -11.73 23.82
CA ASP A 2 -3.47 -12.36 23.26
C ASP A 2 -3.09 -12.94 21.89
N PRO A 3 -3.14 -14.27 21.69
CA PRO A 3 -2.70 -14.90 20.44
C PRO A 3 -3.49 -14.39 19.22
N GLN A 4 -4.69 -13.85 19.46
CA GLN A 4 -5.52 -13.19 18.46
C GLN A 4 -4.86 -11.95 17.86
N LEU A 5 -4.14 -11.14 18.65
CA LEU A 5 -3.49 -9.92 18.15
C LEU A 5 -2.35 -10.26 17.18
N ILE A 6 -1.60 -11.31 17.48
CA ILE A 6 -0.51 -11.81 16.62
C ILE A 6 -1.09 -12.39 15.33
N ALA A 7 -2.17 -13.17 15.41
CA ALA A 7 -2.82 -13.75 14.25
C ALA A 7 -3.39 -12.69 13.29
N ILE A 8 -4.06 -11.65 13.84
CA ILE A 8 -4.60 -10.54 13.04
C ILE A 8 -3.46 -9.74 12.40
N GLY A 9 -2.41 -9.41 13.16
CA GLY A 9 -1.25 -8.70 12.62
C GLY A 9 -0.57 -9.46 11.48
N MET A 10 -0.41 -10.78 11.61
CA MET A 10 0.12 -11.63 10.55
C MET A 10 -0.80 -11.66 9.33
N ALA A 11 -2.11 -11.80 9.51
CA ALA A 11 -3.07 -11.84 8.42
C ALA A 11 -3.10 -10.52 7.62
N ILE A 12 -3.10 -9.38 8.31
CA ILE A 12 -3.05 -8.05 7.68
C ILE A 12 -1.72 -7.87 6.92
N GLY A 13 -0.59 -8.25 7.53
CA GLY A 13 0.72 -8.18 6.87
C GLY A 13 0.78 -8.98 5.57
N ILE A 14 0.23 -10.21 5.57
CA ILE A 14 0.14 -11.05 4.37
C ILE A 14 -0.78 -10.41 3.32
N ALA A 15 -1.94 -9.90 3.73
CA ALA A 15 -2.89 -9.28 2.80
C ALA A 15 -2.32 -8.04 2.10
N VAL A 16 -1.56 -7.22 2.82
CA VAL A 16 -0.92 -6.00 2.28
C VAL A 16 0.24 -6.33 1.33
N THR A 17 0.96 -7.43 1.55
CA THR A 17 2.13 -7.82 0.73
C THR A 17 1.81 -8.76 -0.43
N ALA A 18 0.63 -9.40 -0.43
CA ALA A 18 0.15 -10.26 -1.51
C ALA A 18 0.15 -9.63 -2.93
N PRO A 19 -0.14 -8.33 -3.15
CA PRO A 19 -0.01 -7.73 -4.47
C PRO A 19 1.45 -7.52 -4.84
N LEU A 20 1.94 -8.30 -5.80
CA LEU A 20 3.26 -8.10 -6.42
C LEU A 20 3.25 -6.80 -7.23
N GLY A 21 3.77 -5.72 -6.65
CA GLY A 21 3.78 -4.39 -7.27
C GLY A 21 4.69 -4.26 -8.50
N PRO A 22 4.54 -3.18 -9.29
CA PRO A 22 5.31 -2.93 -10.51
C PRO A 22 6.82 -2.83 -10.26
N VAL A 23 7.23 -2.38 -9.06
CA VAL A 23 8.63 -2.24 -8.64
C VAL A 23 9.32 -3.61 -8.56
N ASN A 24 8.64 -4.61 -7.99
CA ASN A 24 9.20 -5.96 -7.86
C ASN A 24 9.47 -6.58 -9.25
N LEU A 25 8.58 -6.34 -10.21
CA LEU A 25 8.74 -6.79 -11.59
C LEU A 25 9.92 -6.11 -12.29
N THR A 26 10.18 -4.83 -12.04
CA THR A 26 11.33 -4.13 -12.63
C THR A 26 12.66 -4.69 -12.12
N VAL A 27 12.75 -5.05 -10.84
CA VAL A 27 13.96 -5.67 -10.26
C VAL A 27 14.19 -7.07 -10.86
N ILE A 28 13.14 -7.89 -10.96
CA ILE A 28 13.21 -9.23 -11.58
C ILE A 28 13.66 -9.13 -13.04
N ARG A 29 13.07 -8.21 -13.81
CA ARG A 29 13.44 -7.99 -15.23
C ARG A 29 14.87 -7.49 -15.38
N ALA A 30 15.34 -6.62 -14.48
CA ALA A 30 16.72 -6.14 -14.48
C ALA A 30 17.71 -7.28 -14.16
N SER A 31 17.39 -8.14 -13.19
CA SER A 31 18.20 -9.30 -12.84
C SER A 31 18.34 -10.30 -14.01
N LEU A 32 17.25 -10.50 -14.77
CA LEU A 32 17.25 -11.41 -15.91
C LEU A 32 17.93 -10.82 -17.17
N ARG A 33 17.89 -9.50 -17.38
CA ARG A 33 18.44 -8.87 -18.60
C ARG A 33 19.86 -8.32 -18.47
N ALA A 34 20.25 -7.82 -17.29
CA ALA A 34 21.43 -6.96 -17.13
C ALA A 34 22.57 -7.64 -16.36
N SER A 35 22.52 -8.96 -16.15
CA SER A 35 23.41 -9.75 -15.26
C SER A 35 23.22 -9.43 -13.76
N MET A 36 23.77 -10.28 -12.89
CA MET A 36 23.65 -10.15 -11.41
C MET A 36 24.02 -8.75 -10.89
N ALA A 37 25.03 -8.11 -11.48
CA ALA A 37 25.46 -6.78 -11.06
C ALA A 37 24.41 -5.69 -11.36
N GLY A 38 23.75 -5.76 -12.53
CA GLY A 38 22.65 -4.85 -12.87
C GLY A 38 21.40 -5.09 -12.03
N GLY A 39 21.10 -6.36 -11.71
CA GLY A 39 20.03 -6.73 -10.79
C GLY A 39 20.25 -6.22 -9.37
N MET A 40 21.47 -6.34 -8.84
CA MET A 40 21.84 -5.84 -7.51
C MET A 40 21.74 -4.30 -7.41
N ALA A 41 22.16 -3.59 -8.45
CA ALA A 41 22.06 -2.13 -8.50
C ALA A 41 20.59 -1.65 -8.56
N ALA A 42 19.71 -2.37 -9.27
CA ALA A 42 18.28 -2.06 -9.28
C ALA A 42 17.59 -2.41 -7.95
N ALA A 43 17.97 -3.53 -7.34
CA ALA A 43 17.41 -3.97 -6.07
C ALA A 43 17.77 -3.03 -4.91
N SER A 44 19.01 -2.54 -4.84
CA SER A 44 19.45 -1.64 -3.77
C SER A 44 18.67 -0.31 -3.77
N GLY A 45 18.43 0.25 -4.95
CA GLY A 45 17.60 1.45 -5.10
C GLY A 45 16.14 1.22 -4.67
N SER A 46 15.55 0.09 -5.06
CA SER A 46 14.19 -0.29 -4.64
C SER A 46 14.08 -0.45 -3.13
N MET A 47 15.03 -1.17 -2.50
CA MET A 47 15.03 -1.38 -1.05
C MET A 47 15.19 -0.07 -0.28
N LEU A 48 16.04 0.85 -0.77
CA LEU A 48 16.18 2.18 -0.18
C LEU A 48 14.89 2.99 -0.27
N GLY A 49 14.21 2.96 -1.42
CA GLY A 49 12.93 3.63 -1.62
C GLY A 49 11.86 3.09 -0.67
N ASP A 50 11.70 1.76 -0.61
CA ASP A 50 10.73 1.13 0.28
C ASP A 50 11.06 1.35 1.76
N ALA A 51 12.34 1.30 2.14
CA ALA A 51 12.76 1.55 3.52
C ALA A 51 12.49 3.00 3.95
N LEU A 52 12.79 3.98 3.09
CA LEU A 52 12.48 5.38 3.33
C LEU A 52 10.97 5.62 3.40
N PHE A 53 10.20 5.03 2.50
CA PHE A 53 8.75 5.14 2.51
C PHE A 53 8.15 4.53 3.78
N ALA A 54 8.57 3.32 4.15
CA ALA A 54 8.09 2.62 5.35
C ALA A 54 8.46 3.39 6.63
N THR A 55 9.66 3.97 6.73
CA THR A 55 10.04 4.80 7.88
C THR A 55 9.24 6.09 7.94
N LEU A 56 9.08 6.79 6.82
CA LEU A 56 8.24 7.99 6.76
C LEU A 56 6.78 7.68 7.13
N ALA A 57 6.24 6.55 6.68
CA ALA A 57 4.90 6.12 7.06
C ALA A 57 4.82 5.80 8.56
N ALA A 58 5.75 5.02 9.09
CA ALA A 58 5.75 4.63 10.51
C ALA A 58 5.85 5.82 11.46
N TYR A 59 6.71 6.81 11.15
CA TYR A 59 6.85 8.01 11.97
C TYR A 59 5.78 9.07 11.67
N GLY A 60 5.41 9.22 10.39
CA GLY A 60 4.44 10.22 9.94
C GLY A 60 3.01 9.93 10.36
N VAL A 61 2.61 8.65 10.42
CA VAL A 61 1.26 8.24 10.86
C VAL A 61 0.94 8.78 12.24
N ARG A 62 1.90 8.77 13.18
CA ARG A 62 1.66 9.27 14.54
C ARG A 62 1.40 10.78 14.59
N TRP A 63 2.12 11.54 13.77
CA TRP A 63 1.91 13.00 13.65
C TRP A 63 0.58 13.32 12.95
N ILE A 64 0.22 12.52 11.95
CA ILE A 64 -1.06 12.61 11.23
C ILE A 64 -2.23 12.26 12.15
N GLU A 65 -2.08 11.25 13.02
CA GLU A 65 -3.12 10.84 13.96
C GLU A 65 -3.53 11.99 14.90
N ASP A 66 -2.55 12.72 15.46
CA ASP A 66 -2.80 13.90 16.30
C ASP A 66 -3.55 15.01 15.54
N TRP A 67 -3.17 15.25 14.27
CA TRP A 67 -3.81 16.27 13.43
C TRP A 67 -5.23 15.87 12.98
N VAL A 68 -5.42 14.58 12.65
CA VAL A 68 -6.70 13.99 12.26
C VAL A 68 -7.69 14.05 13.42
N HIS A 69 -7.26 13.76 14.65
CA HIS A 69 -8.11 13.86 15.81
C HIS A 69 -8.65 15.28 16.01
N ALA A 70 -7.84 16.31 15.77
CA ALA A 70 -8.26 17.71 15.87
C ALA A 70 -9.29 18.15 14.79
N HIS A 71 -9.33 17.49 13.62
CA HIS A 71 -10.23 17.82 12.50
C HIS A 71 -11.17 16.65 12.10
N SER A 72 -11.47 15.77 13.06
CA SER A 72 -12.21 14.51 12.83
C SER A 72 -13.53 14.70 12.08
N GLU A 73 -14.28 15.77 12.37
CA GLU A 73 -15.55 16.05 11.68
C GLU A 73 -15.36 16.41 10.20
N ALA A 74 -14.38 17.29 9.89
CA ALA A 74 -14.11 17.70 8.52
C ALA A 74 -13.63 16.52 7.66
N ILE A 75 -12.79 15.65 8.25
CA ILE A 75 -12.23 14.48 7.57
C ILE A 75 -13.31 13.42 7.31
N GLN A 76 -14.23 13.18 8.25
CA GLN A 76 -15.35 12.26 8.04
C GLN A 76 -16.30 12.75 6.95
N ILE A 77 -16.61 14.04 6.90
CA ILE A 77 -17.47 14.62 5.87
C ILE A 77 -16.82 14.50 4.49
N VAL A 78 -15.53 14.86 4.37
CA VAL A 78 -14.79 14.76 3.10
C VAL A 78 -14.64 13.30 2.65
N GLY A 79 -14.30 12.39 3.55
CA GLY A 79 -14.18 10.96 3.26
C GLY A 79 -15.51 10.34 2.82
N GLY A 80 -16.61 10.68 3.50
CA GLY A 80 -17.96 10.25 3.12
C GLY A 80 -18.40 10.79 1.76
N LEU A 81 -18.13 12.07 1.48
CA LEU A 81 -18.43 12.68 0.18
C LEU A 81 -17.61 12.05 -0.95
N PHE A 82 -16.33 11.72 -0.68
CA PHE A 82 -15.46 11.05 -1.63
C PHE A 82 -15.97 9.63 -1.98
N LEU A 83 -16.46 8.88 -1.00
CA LEU A 83 -17.08 7.56 -1.24
C LEU A 83 -18.37 7.67 -2.06
N ILE A 84 -19.21 8.67 -1.80
CA ILE A 84 -20.41 8.92 -2.61
C ILE A 84 -20.03 9.28 -4.05
N PHE A 85 -18.95 10.05 -4.24
CA PHE A 85 -18.45 10.42 -5.57
C PHE A 85 -17.85 9.24 -6.35
N ILE A 86 -17.13 8.33 -5.68
CA ILE A 86 -16.53 7.16 -6.35
C ILE A 86 -17.56 6.04 -6.59
N SER A 87 -18.62 5.96 -5.78
CA SER A 87 -19.69 4.95 -5.92
C SER A 87 -20.30 4.83 -7.34
N PRO A 88 -20.67 5.92 -8.04
CA PRO A 88 -21.19 5.82 -9.41
C PRO A 88 -20.17 5.31 -10.43
N ILE A 89 -18.86 5.51 -10.22
CA ILE A 89 -17.82 5.01 -11.14
C ILE A 89 -17.65 3.49 -11.03
N LEU A 90 -17.94 2.93 -9.85
CA LEU A 90 -17.96 1.48 -9.62
C LEU A 90 -19.26 0.85 -10.16
N ALA A 91 -20.40 1.55 -10.08
CA ALA A 91 -21.66 1.08 -10.64
C ALA A 91 -21.69 1.12 -12.19
N ALA A 92 -20.96 2.06 -12.80
CA ALA A 92 -20.84 2.17 -14.26
C ALA A 92 -19.85 1.18 -14.88
N ALA A 93 -19.10 0.43 -14.07
CA ALA A 93 -18.36 -0.74 -14.50
C ALA A 93 -19.20 -1.99 -14.18
N PRO A 94 -20.24 -2.35 -14.99
CA PRO A 94 -20.84 -3.66 -14.87
C PRO A 94 -19.71 -4.66 -15.13
N ILE A 95 -19.31 -5.33 -14.06
CA ILE A 95 -18.46 -6.51 -14.09
C ILE A 95 -19.25 -7.50 -14.94
N CYS A 96 -18.91 -7.50 -16.22
CA CYS A 96 -19.53 -8.30 -17.25
C CYS A 96 -19.39 -9.75 -16.78
N ALA A 97 -20.52 -10.32 -16.36
CA ALA A 97 -20.74 -11.74 -16.31
C ALA A 97 -20.35 -12.29 -17.68
N ARG A 98 -19.15 -12.86 -17.78
CA ARG A 98 -18.70 -13.57 -18.96
C ARG A 98 -18.67 -15.06 -18.58
N PRO A 99 -19.49 -15.92 -19.21
CA PRO A 99 -19.53 -17.35 -18.93
C PRO A 99 -18.21 -18.04 -19.31
#